data_AF-A0A7S1TK99-F1
#
_entry.id   AF-A0A7S1TK99-F1
#
_cell.length_a   1.000
_cell.length_b   1.000
_cell.length_c   1.000
_cell.angle_alpha   90.00
_cell.angle_beta   90.00
_cell.angle_gamma   90.00
#
_symmetry.space_group_name_H-M   'P 1'
#
loop_
_entity.id
_entity.type
_entity.pdbx_description
1 polymer ?
#
loop_
_entity_poly.entity_id
_entity_poly.type
_entity_poly.pdbx_seq_one_letter_code
_entity_poly.pdbx_strand_id
1 'polypeptide(L)'
;IGTLFQRRVYPEAIGISCPGLRAKRKDVPFRVEITNDAADPSYGEVLEHCFIGSAPYFNEVVFFHRPTNSLLVTDLYWNYPQEASKLWRFGMNQLYKPVYQNILIRDEADFRRSLTRILSWDIEQIIPCHGDIVKNN
;
A
#
# COMPACT_ATOMS: atom_id res chain seq x y z
N ILE A 1 1.94 -20.25 -6.23
CA ILE A 1 3.22 -20.20 -6.98
C ILE A 1 4.17 -19.15 -6.38
N GLY A 2 3.72 -17.91 -6.12
CA GLY A 2 4.58 -16.82 -5.60
C GLY A 2 5.30 -17.09 -4.26
N THR A 3 4.58 -17.44 -3.20
CA THR A 3 5.19 -17.56 -1.86
C THR A 3 6.12 -18.77 -1.69
N LEU A 4 5.80 -19.90 -2.34
CA LEU A 4 6.68 -21.07 -2.37
C LEU A 4 7.96 -20.78 -3.16
N PHE A 5 7.87 -20.01 -4.25
CA PHE A 5 9.04 -19.54 -4.99
C PHE A 5 9.87 -18.57 -4.15
N GLN A 6 9.25 -17.60 -3.49
CA GLN A 6 9.93 -16.62 -2.65
C GLN A 6 10.72 -17.29 -1.52
N ARG A 7 10.14 -18.27 -0.80
CA ARG A 7 10.85 -19.01 0.25
C ARG A 7 12.01 -19.85 -0.28
N ARG A 8 11.89 -20.37 -1.50
CA ARG A 8 12.96 -21.18 -2.12
C ARG A 8 14.16 -20.32 -2.52
N VAL A 9 13.90 -19.11 -3.03
CA VAL A 9 14.96 -18.21 -3.54
C VAL A 9 15.51 -17.30 -2.44
N TYR A 10 14.68 -16.92 -1.48
CA TYR A 10 15.01 -16.05 -0.36
C TYR A 10 14.56 -16.70 0.97
N PRO A 11 15.26 -17.76 1.42
CA PRO A 11 14.85 -18.52 2.61
C PRO A 11 14.85 -17.69 3.89
N GLU A 12 15.73 -16.69 3.97
CA GLU A 12 15.86 -15.80 5.12
C GLU A 12 14.94 -14.56 5.06
N ALA A 13 14.16 -14.40 3.98
CA ALA A 13 13.25 -13.26 3.88
C ALA A 13 12.13 -13.36 4.91
N ILE A 14 11.94 -12.29 5.68
CA ILE A 14 10.83 -12.16 6.61
C ILE A 14 9.66 -11.43 5.93
N GLY A 15 8.44 -11.85 6.25
CA GLY A 15 7.25 -11.12 5.82
C GLY A 15 6.93 -9.99 6.79
N ILE A 16 6.53 -8.84 6.24
CA ILE A 16 5.90 -7.73 6.97
C ILE A 16 4.47 -7.62 6.44
N SER A 17 3.49 -7.47 7.32
CA SER A 17 2.07 -7.43 6.95
C SER A 17 1.30 -6.31 7.61
N CYS A 18 0.20 -5.89 7.00
CA CYS A 18 -0.89 -5.22 7.68
C CYS A 18 -1.74 -6.22 8.50
N PRO A 19 -2.61 -5.76 9.40
CA PRO A 19 -3.41 -6.63 10.25
C PRO A 19 -4.38 -7.49 9.44
N GLY A 20 -4.45 -8.77 9.79
CA GLY A 20 -5.35 -9.76 9.18
C GLY A 20 -4.72 -10.56 8.03
N LEU A 21 -3.61 -10.12 7.44
CA LEU A 21 -2.95 -10.87 6.36
C LEU A 21 -2.33 -12.17 6.86
N ARG A 22 -1.83 -12.19 8.11
CA ARG A 22 -1.31 -13.40 8.77
C ARG A 22 -2.33 -14.52 8.84
N ALA A 23 -3.57 -14.18 9.16
CA ALA A 23 -4.68 -15.14 9.22
C ALA A 23 -5.06 -15.61 7.80
N LYS A 24 -5.04 -14.71 6.80
CA LYS A 24 -5.38 -15.00 5.40
C LYS A 24 -4.31 -15.82 4.67
N ARG A 25 -3.02 -15.65 5.01
CA ARG A 25 -1.86 -16.20 4.28
C ARG A 25 -0.89 -16.91 5.20
N LYS A 26 -1.31 -18.07 5.72
CA LYS A 26 -0.52 -18.95 6.60
C LYS A 26 0.76 -19.50 5.95
N ASP A 27 0.84 -19.43 4.63
CA ASP A 27 1.99 -19.87 3.84
C ASP A 27 3.14 -18.85 3.83
N VAL A 28 2.91 -17.59 4.24
CA VAL A 28 3.95 -16.55 4.32
C VAL A 28 4.41 -16.41 5.79
N PRO A 29 5.73 -16.42 6.07
CA PRO A 29 6.24 -16.28 7.43
C PRO A 29 6.29 -14.79 7.83
N PHE A 30 5.13 -14.21 8.11
CA PHE A 30 5.08 -12.82 8.58
C PHE A 30 5.64 -12.71 10.00
N ARG A 31 6.73 -11.94 10.15
CA ARG A 31 7.40 -11.71 11.43
C ARG A 31 6.95 -10.41 12.09
N VAL A 32 6.64 -9.40 11.28
CA VAL A 32 6.12 -8.10 11.72
C VAL A 32 4.68 -7.89 11.26
N GLU A 33 3.85 -7.30 12.11
CA GLU A 33 2.51 -6.82 11.75
C GLU A 33 2.43 -5.33 12.09
N ILE A 34 2.30 -4.50 11.05
CA ILE A 34 2.24 -3.04 11.18
C ILE A 34 0.80 -2.66 11.55
N THR A 35 0.64 -2.02 12.70
CA THR A 35 -0.68 -1.62 13.25
C THR A 35 -0.79 -0.11 13.50
N ASN A 36 0.30 0.63 13.29
CA ASN A 36 0.44 2.05 13.56
C ASN A 36 1.65 2.59 12.76
N ASP A 37 2.01 3.86 12.95
CA ASP A 37 3.09 4.56 12.22
C ASP A 37 4.48 4.50 12.91
N ALA A 38 4.64 3.72 13.98
CA ALA A 38 5.92 3.63 14.69
C ALA A 38 6.98 2.97 13.80
N ALA A 39 8.17 3.58 13.74
CA ALA A 39 9.28 3.06 12.96
C ALA A 39 9.61 1.61 13.32
N ASP A 40 9.67 0.73 12.31
CA ASP A 40 10.06 -0.66 12.48
C ASP A 40 11.55 -0.85 12.12
N PRO A 41 12.36 -1.42 13.00
CA PRO A 41 13.80 -1.60 12.73
C PRO A 41 14.10 -2.62 11.62
N SER A 42 13.13 -3.43 11.20
CA SER A 42 13.32 -4.53 10.23
C SER A 42 13.77 -4.08 8.84
N TYR A 43 13.51 -2.82 8.49
CA TYR A 43 13.98 -2.21 7.22
C TYR A 43 14.88 -0.99 7.46
N GLY A 44 15.37 -0.80 8.69
CA GLY A 44 16.26 0.30 9.08
C GLY A 44 15.66 1.68 8.80
N GLU A 45 16.54 2.66 8.55
CA GLU A 45 16.12 4.05 8.26
C GLU A 45 15.76 4.26 6.78
N VAL A 46 15.82 3.22 5.95
CA VAL A 46 15.63 3.31 4.49
C VAL A 46 14.17 3.49 4.09
N LEU A 47 13.25 2.89 4.85
CA LEU A 47 11.81 3.04 4.66
C LEU A 47 11.18 3.77 5.83
N GLU A 48 10.23 4.64 5.53
CA GLU A 48 9.16 5.02 6.44
C GLU A 48 7.88 4.30 6.03
N HIS A 49 6.91 4.20 6.94
CA HIS A 49 5.57 3.77 6.58
C HIS A 49 4.50 4.68 7.17
N CYS A 50 3.30 4.55 6.61
CA CYS A 50 2.07 5.03 7.21
C CYS A 50 1.03 3.91 7.14
N PHE A 51 0.43 3.60 8.28
CA PHE A 51 -0.67 2.67 8.39
C PHE A 51 -1.99 3.38 8.11
N ILE A 52 -2.81 2.74 7.29
CA ILE A 52 -4.15 3.20 6.94
C ILE A 52 -5.12 2.10 7.35
N GLY A 53 -5.70 2.27 8.54
CA GLY A 53 -6.63 1.31 9.13
C GLY A 53 -8.08 1.66 8.84
N SER A 54 -8.85 0.72 8.31
CA SER A 54 -10.32 0.83 8.18
C SER A 54 -11.03 -0.40 8.77
N ALA A 55 -10.35 -1.02 9.75
CA ALA A 55 -10.67 -2.31 10.36
C ALA A 55 -12.19 -2.53 10.57
N PRO A 56 -12.69 -3.77 10.40
CA PRO A 56 -11.93 -5.01 10.12
C PRO A 56 -11.74 -5.33 8.63
N TYR A 57 -12.22 -4.47 7.72
CA TYR A 57 -12.38 -4.87 6.31
C TYR A 57 -11.14 -4.64 5.45
N PHE A 58 -10.52 -3.47 5.58
CA PHE A 58 -9.40 -3.07 4.75
C PHE A 58 -8.30 -2.43 5.59
N ASN A 59 -7.10 -3.00 5.54
CA ASN A 59 -5.94 -2.46 6.22
C ASN A 59 -4.82 -2.34 5.20
N GLU A 60 -4.24 -1.16 5.10
CA GLU A 60 -3.19 -0.86 4.14
C GLU A 60 -1.98 -0.24 4.84
N VAL A 61 -0.81 -0.46 4.26
CA VAL A 61 0.43 0.18 4.67
C VAL A 61 1.09 0.71 3.41
N VAL A 62 1.32 2.01 3.36
CA VAL A 62 2.16 2.62 2.34
C VAL A 62 3.58 2.78 2.86
N PHE A 63 4.56 2.66 1.98
CA PHE A 63 5.98 2.81 2.33
C PHE A 63 6.59 3.98 1.58
N PHE A 64 7.43 4.76 2.25
CA PHE A 64 8.23 5.81 1.64
C PHE A 64 9.70 5.44 1.67
N HIS A 65 10.31 5.29 0.50
CA HIS A 65 11.72 4.99 0.34
C HIS A 65 12.53 6.28 0.28
N ARG A 66 13.17 6.63 1.40
CA ARG A 66 13.90 7.89 1.57
C ARG A 66 14.99 8.11 0.49
N PRO A 67 15.83 7.13 0.13
CA PRO A 67 16.95 7.38 -0.78
C PRO A 67 16.54 7.81 -2.20
N THR A 68 15.32 7.46 -2.64
CA THR A 68 14.82 7.76 -3.99
C THR A 68 13.52 8.57 -3.97
N ASN A 69 13.14 9.09 -2.80
CA ASN A 69 11.91 9.86 -2.62
C ASN A 69 10.68 9.17 -3.23
N SER A 70 10.57 7.85 -3.05
CA SER A 70 9.54 7.05 -3.72
C SER A 70 8.46 6.60 -2.74
N LEU A 71 7.22 6.90 -3.07
CA LEU A 71 6.05 6.40 -2.35
C LEU A 71 5.56 5.09 -2.99
N LEU A 72 5.65 3.99 -2.27
CA LEU A 72 5.09 2.70 -2.63
C LEU A 72 3.68 2.62 -2.05
N VAL A 73 2.70 2.45 -2.93
CA VAL A 73 1.28 2.38 -2.58
C VAL A 73 0.70 1.07 -3.11
N THR A 74 -0.26 0.49 -2.39
CA THR A 74 -0.96 -0.70 -2.89
C THR A 74 -2.26 -0.28 -3.57
N ASP A 75 -3.35 -0.23 -2.83
CA ASP A 75 -4.68 0.03 -3.39
C ASP A 75 -5.22 1.40 -2.94
N LEU A 76 -4.45 2.16 -2.16
CA LEU A 76 -4.72 3.56 -1.83
C LEU A 76 -4.75 4.42 -3.10
N TYR A 77 -3.89 4.09 -4.06
CA TYR A 77 -3.77 4.76 -5.34
C TYR A 77 -3.47 3.77 -6.46
N TRP A 78 -4.20 3.92 -7.56
CA TRP A 78 -3.95 3.23 -8.81
C TRP A 78 -4.19 4.20 -9.97
N ASN A 79 -3.58 3.89 -11.10
CA ASN A 79 -3.94 4.50 -12.38
C ASN A 79 -4.18 3.40 -13.42
N TYR A 80 -4.48 3.80 -14.65
CA TYR A 80 -4.84 2.87 -15.72
C TYR A 80 -3.86 3.02 -16.89
N PRO A 81 -3.43 1.91 -17.51
CA PRO A 81 -2.68 1.96 -18.76
C PRO A 81 -3.39 2.81 -19.81
N GLN A 82 -2.64 3.49 -20.68
CA GLN A 82 -3.21 4.40 -21.68
C GLN A 82 -4.17 3.71 -22.65
N GLU A 83 -4.06 2.40 -22.82
CA GLU A 83 -4.82 1.55 -23.73
C GLU A 83 -6.18 1.12 -23.15
N ALA A 84 -6.43 1.35 -21.86
CA ALA A 84 -7.70 0.98 -21.24
C ALA A 84 -8.88 1.74 -21.88
N SER A 85 -9.95 1.00 -22.22
CA SER A 85 -11.10 1.58 -22.94
C SER A 85 -11.81 2.66 -22.11
N LYS A 86 -12.34 3.68 -22.79
CA LYS A 86 -13.06 4.79 -22.14
C LYS A 86 -14.25 4.30 -21.30
N LEU A 87 -14.98 3.29 -21.79
CA LEU A 87 -16.12 2.69 -21.09
C LEU A 87 -15.68 2.00 -19.79
N TRP A 88 -14.58 1.26 -19.82
CA TRP A 88 -14.05 0.61 -18.63
C TRP A 88 -13.53 1.62 -17.61
N ARG A 89 -12.78 2.65 -18.05
CA ARG A 89 -12.34 3.75 -17.17
C ARG A 89 -13.50 4.48 -16.52
N PHE A 90 -14.58 4.70 -17.27
CA PHE A 90 -15.81 5.28 -16.75
C PHE A 90 -16.40 4.40 -15.64
N GLY A 91 -16.57 3.10 -15.89
CA GLY A 91 -17.06 2.16 -14.88
C GLY A 91 -16.20 2.14 -13.61
N MET A 92 -14.87 2.11 -13.77
CA MET A 92 -13.95 2.12 -12.65
C MET A 92 -14.04 3.41 -11.84
N ASN A 93 -14.14 4.58 -12.49
CA ASN A 93 -14.14 5.86 -11.80
C ASN A 93 -15.51 6.22 -11.18
N GLN A 94 -16.61 5.87 -11.84
CA GLN A 94 -17.95 6.29 -11.43
C GLN A 94 -18.67 5.27 -10.56
N LEU A 95 -18.33 3.98 -10.68
CA LEU A 95 -19.01 2.91 -9.95
C LEU A 95 -18.09 2.27 -8.91
N TYR A 96 -16.91 1.81 -9.34
CA TYR A 96 -16.02 1.06 -8.46
C TYR A 96 -15.34 1.94 -7.42
N LYS A 97 -14.71 3.04 -7.84
CA LYS A 97 -13.94 3.93 -6.97
C LYS A 97 -14.75 4.47 -5.78
N PRO A 98 -16.00 4.97 -5.93
CA PRO A 98 -16.77 5.45 -4.78
C PRO A 98 -17.10 4.34 -3.77
N VAL A 99 -17.46 3.14 -4.24
CA VAL A 99 -17.71 1.98 -3.36
C VAL A 99 -16.45 1.59 -2.62
N TYR A 100 -15.33 1.52 -3.33
CA TYR A 100 -14.03 1.21 -2.75
C TYR A 100 -13.61 2.25 -1.70
N GLN A 101 -13.74 3.54 -2.01
CA GLN A 101 -13.43 4.63 -1.08
C GLN A 101 -14.31 4.59 0.17
N ASN A 102 -15.60 4.24 0.06
CA ASN A 102 -16.47 4.08 1.23
C ASN A 102 -16.09 2.88 2.12
N ILE A 103 -15.42 1.87 1.55
CA ILE A 103 -14.91 0.73 2.32
C ILE A 103 -13.59 1.11 2.99
N LEU A 104 -12.70 1.78 2.27
CA LEU A 104 -11.38 2.22 2.73
C LEU A 104 -11.44 3.36 3.74
N ILE A 105 -12.31 4.36 3.52
CA ILE A 105 -12.41 5.58 4.33
C ILE A 105 -13.60 5.41 5.29
N ARG A 106 -13.35 4.72 6.41
CA ARG A 106 -14.37 4.56 7.47
C ARG A 106 -14.40 5.72 8.45
N ASP A 107 -13.23 6.27 8.76
CA ASP A 107 -13.04 7.46 9.56
C ASP A 107 -12.32 8.50 8.70
N GLU A 108 -13.05 9.52 8.27
CA GLU A 108 -12.54 10.58 7.41
C GLU A 108 -11.48 11.43 8.12
N ALA A 109 -11.58 11.60 9.44
CA ALA A 109 -10.60 12.38 10.21
C ALA A 109 -9.29 11.59 10.34
N ASP A 110 -9.37 10.29 10.62
CA ASP A 110 -8.19 9.42 10.67
C ASP A 110 -7.51 9.32 9.31
N PHE A 111 -8.28 9.07 8.25
CA PHE A 111 -7.77 9.02 6.89
C PHE A 111 -7.10 10.34 6.46
N ARG A 112 -7.69 11.49 6.82
CA ARG A 112 -7.06 12.79 6.59
C ARG A 112 -5.73 12.95 7.32
N ARG A 113 -5.61 12.47 8.57
CA ARG A 113 -4.32 12.49 9.29
C ARG A 113 -3.25 11.67 8.57
N SER A 114 -3.61 10.45 8.14
CA SER A 114 -2.70 9.60 7.36
C SER A 114 -2.29 10.28 6.05
N LEU A 115 -3.24 10.87 5.31
CA LEU A 115 -2.93 11.64 4.10
C LEU A 115 -2.01 12.83 4.37
N THR A 116 -2.25 13.61 5.44
CA THR A 116 -1.37 14.73 5.80
C THR A 116 0.06 14.26 6.08
N ARG A 117 0.22 13.13 6.78
CA ARG A 117 1.54 12.52 7.01
C ARG A 117 2.19 12.11 5.69
N ILE A 118 1.46 11.38 4.83
CA ILE A 118 1.99 10.91 3.54
C ILE A 118 2.43 12.10 2.68
N LEU A 119 1.61 13.14 2.59
CA LEU A 119 1.88 14.35 1.81
C LEU A 119 2.96 15.25 2.43
N SER A 120 3.40 14.97 3.66
CA SER A 120 4.53 15.68 4.28
C SER A 120 5.90 15.13 3.85
N TRP A 121 5.92 13.93 3.25
CA TRP A 121 7.14 13.38 2.66
C TRP A 121 7.47 14.10 1.34
N ASP A 122 8.76 14.23 1.07
CA ASP A 122 9.28 14.78 -0.18
C ASP A 122 9.17 13.72 -1.30
N ILE A 123 7.99 13.58 -1.89
CA ILE A 123 7.67 12.51 -2.84
C ILE A 123 8.00 12.96 -4.27
N GLU A 124 8.94 12.26 -4.91
CA GLU A 124 9.33 12.47 -6.31
C GLU A 124 8.69 11.45 -7.27
N GLN A 125 8.22 10.32 -6.76
CA GLN A 125 7.52 9.31 -7.57
C GLN A 125 6.57 8.44 -6.74
N ILE A 126 5.49 7.99 -7.37
CA ILE A 126 4.52 7.05 -6.81
C ILE A 126 4.60 5.74 -7.59
N ILE A 127 4.83 4.65 -6.88
CA ILE A 127 4.94 3.29 -7.40
C ILE A 127 3.69 2.50 -6.93
N PRO A 128 2.65 2.37 -7.77
CA PRO A 128 1.46 1.62 -7.42
C PRO A 128 1.61 0.11 -7.66
N CYS A 129 0.77 -0.70 -7.02
CA CYS A 129 0.58 -2.11 -7.40
C CYS A 129 -0.17 -2.28 -8.73
N HIS A 130 -0.92 -1.25 -9.14
CA HIS A 130 -1.74 -1.24 -10.34
C HIS A 130 -1.53 0.03 -11.17
N GLY A 131 -1.11 -0.16 -12.42
CA GLY A 131 -0.87 0.92 -13.37
C GLY A 131 0.60 1.27 -13.52
N ASP A 132 0.85 2.47 -14.06
CA ASP A 132 2.17 3.00 -14.36
C ASP A 132 2.75 3.80 -13.18
N ILE A 133 4.09 3.85 -13.09
CA ILE A 133 4.79 4.72 -12.14
C ILE A 133 4.49 6.17 -12.49
N VAL A 134 4.08 6.95 -11.50
CA VAL A 134 3.88 8.40 -11.64
C VAL A 134 5.12 9.11 -11.14
N LYS A 135 5.70 9.98 -11.96
CA LYS A 135 6.85 10.81 -11.58
C LYS A 135 6.42 12.25 -11.41
N ASN A 136 7.07 12.95 -10.50
CA ASN A 136 6.98 14.40 -10.40
C ASN A 136 7.53 15.02 -11.70
N ASN A 137 6.82 16.02 -12.24
CA ASN A 137 7.17 16.71 -13.48
C ASN A 137 7.87 18.03 -13.17
#